data_AF-A0A561DZ46-F1
#
_entry.id   AF-A0A561DZ46-F1
#
_cell.length_a   1.000
_cell.length_b   1.000
_cell.length_c   1.000
_cell.angle_alpha   90.00
_cell.angle_beta   90.00
_cell.angle_gamma   90.00
#
_symmetry.space_group_name_H-M   'P 1'
#
loop_
_entity.id
_entity.type
_entity.pdbx_description
1 polymer ?
#
loop_
_entity_poly.entity_id
_entity_poly.type
_entity_poly.pdbx_seq_one_letter_code
_entity_poly.pdbx_strand_id
1 'polypeptide(L)' 'MQDQLVQYNGKNYVLLYRYSSDYCEIQDTKNRYQILLVEYSKLSFKTN' A
#
# COMPACT_ATOMS: atom_id res chain seq x y z
N MET A 1 -2.71 -14.80 4.47
CA MET A 1 -2.43 -13.45 5.00
C MET A 1 -3.55 -12.56 4.51
N GLN A 2 -4.13 -11.73 5.36
CA GLN A 2 -5.25 -10.86 4.98
C GLN A 2 -4.69 -9.66 4.22
N ASP A 3 -5.18 -9.40 3.02
CA ASP A 3 -4.73 -8.28 2.20
C ASP A 3 -5.05 -6.96 2.92
N GLN A 4 -4.01 -6.22 3.33
CA GLN A 4 -4.19 -4.96 4.05
C GLN A 4 -4.44 -3.83 3.04
N LEU A 5 -5.68 -3.34 2.98
CA LEU A 5 -6.06 -2.22 2.13
C LEU A 5 -5.54 -0.88 2.69
N VAL A 6 -4.91 -0.10 1.82
CA VAL A 6 -4.33 1.20 2.15
C VAL A 6 -4.71 2.25 1.11
N GLN A 7 -4.66 3.51 1.50
CA GLN A 7 -4.84 4.63 0.59
C GLN A 7 -3.55 5.43 0.41
N TYR A 8 -3.25 5.77 -0.84
CA TYR A 8 -2.15 6.62 -1.23
C TYR A 8 -2.63 7.60 -2.30
N ASN A 9 -2.43 8.90 -2.09
CA ASN A 9 -2.89 9.98 -2.98
C ASN A 9 -4.37 9.84 -3.42
N GLY A 10 -5.25 9.48 -2.48
CA GLY A 10 -6.69 9.33 -2.73
C GLY A 10 -7.12 8.07 -3.51
N LYS A 11 -6.19 7.18 -3.86
CA LYS A 11 -6.48 5.89 -4.53
C LYS A 11 -6.26 4.71 -3.57
N ASN A 12 -6.96 3.60 -3.82
CA ASN A 12 -6.89 2.39 -2.99
C ASN A 12 -5.85 1.40 -3.55
N TYR A 13 -5.02 0.88 -2.66
CA TYR A 13 -3.98 -0.09 -2.93
C TYR A 13 -4.03 -1.24 -1.92
N VAL A 14 -3.32 -2.32 -2.22
CA VAL A 14 -2.98 -3.38 -1.27
C VAL A 14 -1.54 -3.17 -0.81
N LEU A 15 -1.28 -3.24 0.49
CA LEU A 15 0.08 -3.31 1.03
C LEU A 15 0.65 -4.71 0.79
N LEU A 16 1.70 -4.82 -0.02
CA LEU A 16 2.35 -6.09 -0.33
C LEU A 16 3.44 -6.42 0.69
N TYR A 17 4.30 -5.45 0.99
CA TYR A 17 5.47 -5.66 1.84
C TYR A 17 5.90 -4.36 2.53
N ARG A 18 6.31 -4.47 3.80
CA ARG A 18 6.90 -3.37 4.58
C ARG A 18 8.36 -3.68 4.88
N TYR A 19 9.26 -2.80 4.44
CA TYR A 19 10.68 -2.91 4.71
C TYR A 19 11.02 -2.35 6.10
N SER A 20 12.22 -2.65 6.59
CA SER A 20 12.79 -2.02 7.79
C SER A 20 13.14 -0.55 7.59
N SER A 21 13.24 -0.08 6.35
CA SER A 21 13.70 1.26 5.96
C SER A 21 12.58 2.33 5.89
N ASP A 22 11.47 2.14 6.59
CA ASP A 22 10.25 2.99 6.51
C ASP A 22 9.52 3.02 5.15
N TYR A 23 10.03 2.32 4.14
CA TYR A 23 9.36 2.15 2.85
C TYR A 23 8.49 0.89 2.81
N CYS A 24 7.56 0.87 1.86
CA CYS A 24 6.72 -0.27 1.55
C CYS A 24 6.33 -0.34 0.08
N GLU A 25 6.05 -1.55 -0.40
CA GLU A 25 5.45 -1.79 -1.71
C GLU A 25 3.93 -1.84 -1.59
N ILE A 26 3.26 -1.06 -2.43
CA ILE A 26 1.81 -1.07 -2.58
C ILE A 26 1.43 -1.42 -4.02
N GLN A 27 0.33 -2.16 -4.20
CA GLN A 27 -0.17 -2.58 -5.52
C GLN A 27 -1.54 -2.02 -5.80
N ASP A 28 -1.75 -1.49 -7.00
CA ASP A 28 -3.04 -0.95 -7.40
C ASP A 28 -4.10 -2.08 -7.44
N THR A 29 -5.21 -1.85 -6.74
CA THR A 29 -6.32 -2.83 -6.63
C THR A 29 -6.99 -3.17 -7.97
N LYS A 30 -6.84 -2.30 -8.97
CA LYS A 30 -7.39 -2.47 -10.33
C LYS A 30 -6.33 -2.92 -11.34
N ASN A 31 -5.05 -2.77 -11.03
CA ASN A 31 -3.95 -3.15 -11.92
C ASN A 31 -2.81 -3.83 -11.14
N ARG A 32 -2.80 -5.16 -11.15
CA ARG A 32 -1.79 -5.98 -10.47
C ARG A 32 -0.35 -5.77 -10.94
N TYR A 33 -0.13 -5.17 -12.12
CA TYR A 33 1.22 -4.90 -12.62
C TYR A 33 1.77 -3.54 -12.14
N GLN A 34 0.93 -2.72 -11.50
CA GLN A 34 1.33 -1.43 -10.98
C GLN A 34 1.68 -1.53 -9.50
N ILE A 35 2.98 -1.67 -9.23
CA ILE A 35 3.56 -1.68 -7.89
C ILE A 35 4.32 -0.37 -7.67
N LEU A 36 4.10 0.28 -6.54
CA LEU A 36 4.76 1.52 -6.15
C LEU A 36 5.54 1.30 -4.85
N LEU A 37 6.75 1.84 -4.79
CA LEU A 37 7.53 1.96 -3.56
C LEU A 37 7.27 3.34 -2.94
N VAL A 38 6.71 3.37 -1.74
CA VAL A 38 6.33 4.60 -1.04
C VAL A 38 6.73 4.56 0.43
N GLU A 39 6.84 5.73 1.06
CA GLU A 39 7.02 5.81 2.51
C GLU A 39 5.75 5.35 3.23
N TYR A 40 5.90 4.50 4.24
CA TYR A 40 4.79 3.92 4.99
C TYR A 40 3.95 4.99 5.70
N SER A 41 4.58 6.07 6.16
CA SER A 41 3.93 7.21 6.81
C SER A 41 2.96 7.99 5.90
N LYS A 42 3.07 7.83 4.57
CA LYS A 42 2.17 8.46 3.59
C LYS A 42 0.91 7.65 3.32
N LEU A 43 0.80 6.45 3.90
CA LEU A 43 -0.37 5.60 3.76
C LEU A 43 -1.45 5.95 4.78
N SER A 44 -2.70 5.94 4.34
CA SER A 44 -3.86 5.95 5.24
C SER A 44 -4.48 4.56 5.31
N PHE A 45 -4.69 4.07 6.53
CA PHE A 45 -5.26 2.75 6.78
C PHE A 45 -6.76 2.89 7.02
N LYS A 46 -7.57 2.12 6.29
CA LYS A 46 -8.99 2.02 6.61
C LYS A 46 -9.13 1.06 7.80
N THR A 47 -9.42 1.59 8.97
CA THR A 47 -10.05 0.81 10.04
C THR A 47 -11.45 0.45 9.58
N ASN A 48 -11.76 -0.86 9.55
CA ASN A 48 -13.14 -1.33 9.53
C ASN A 48 -13.88 -0.86 10.78
#